data_AF-A0A1X7RRH8-F1
#
_entry.id   AF-A0A1X7RRH8-F1
#
_cell.length_a   1.000
_cell.length_b   1.000
_cell.length_c   1.000
_cell.angle_alpha   90.00
_cell.angle_beta   90.00
_cell.angle_gamma   90.00
#
_symmetry.space_group_name_H-M   'P 1'
#
loop_
_entity.id
_entity.type
_entity.pdbx_description
1 polymer ?
#
loop_
_entity_poly.entity_id
_entity_poly.type
_entity_poly.pdbx_seq_one_letter_code
_entity_poly.pdbx_strand_id
1 'polypeptide(L)'
;MLWRVSRHGSFARGFSNELGPAKHLIELQRSVFVGSPEFRDDGTEYVPDDGIDRPVYVGEPSRSIDHEWALLHWGRFFLLSEDEARSAWGKGFEQYWSPRQGGYVAALEVMHTLHCLDHIRKSLYPEHYSQDSPVHGTLHRDHCLDHIRQSVMCTADLTPIPSRFYPGIGDNYIDSDQPHTCRDWTKARFPDTRRASPLNDRDESLDARRPLNKRAAGAALRLTSTDVLIATQDKTMDGIWRSFHKKDYSPASTIDPDDVEHQHEPETRTVRTDTAAQRWTHWQNLAVFLVIFGLVSLEVWEHAIPSHPSHRSLSQSPCKSIAIRREWRALTADERDDFVRSVKCLSTVPSRWTHNGTVYDDFAYLHGSIGKWCHHSASFLPWHRWTLHIWEASLREHCGFKGHVPYWDWTRDWMDIAASSIWDAESGFGGNGDPTGQVTVGNGTCVEDGPFANLRPIRYNNTYVAHCLSRGFADKPTLDRLLGKRFNPRSIGHIMRVDDYKDFNWEVEFHLHNAMHPAIGGDFRAMTAANDPIFFLHHAQLDHIWWQWQQQQPESRLGAYSGRHMVNSTDENASLQDVLMFGGLVENVPVWHAMDTENGKLCYRY
;
A
#
# COMPACT_ATOMS: atom_id res chain seq x y z
N MET A 1 33.46 -16.99 -30.21
CA MET A 1 32.52 -16.39 -29.24
C MET A 1 31.23 -16.10 -30.00
N LEU A 2 30.26 -17.01 -29.98
CA LEU A 2 28.95 -16.79 -30.63
C LEU A 2 28.11 -15.96 -29.66
N TRP A 3 27.84 -14.71 -30.01
CA TRP A 3 26.90 -13.87 -29.25
C TRP A 3 25.55 -14.58 -29.20
N ARG A 4 25.14 -15.03 -28.01
CA ARG A 4 23.78 -15.52 -27.79
C ARG A 4 22.82 -14.35 -28.02
N VAL A 5 22.25 -14.26 -29.21
CA VAL A 5 21.08 -13.41 -29.44
C VAL A 5 19.98 -13.96 -28.54
N SER A 6 19.46 -13.13 -27.64
CA SER A 6 18.33 -13.49 -26.77
C SER A 6 17.17 -13.98 -27.63
N ARG A 7 16.57 -15.11 -27.27
CA ARG A 7 15.37 -15.63 -27.95
C ARG A 7 14.18 -14.68 -27.87
N HIS A 8 14.22 -13.71 -26.95
CA HIS A 8 13.15 -12.74 -26.70
C HIS A 8 13.39 -11.38 -27.41
N GLY A 9 14.51 -11.21 -28.13
CA GLY A 9 14.87 -9.95 -28.79
C GLY A 9 15.77 -9.03 -27.94
N SER A 10 15.84 -7.75 -28.29
CA SER A 10 16.66 -6.76 -27.57
C SER A 10 16.08 -5.35 -27.64
N PHE A 11 16.50 -4.47 -26.73
CA PHE A 11 16.10 -3.06 -26.74
C PHE A 11 16.37 -2.39 -28.10
N ALA A 12 17.50 -2.70 -28.74
CA ALA A 12 17.93 -2.13 -30.02
C ALA A 12 17.23 -2.70 -31.27
N ARG A 13 16.61 -3.88 -31.19
CA ARG A 13 16.04 -4.60 -32.36
C ARG A 13 14.57 -4.96 -32.19
N GLY A 14 14.02 -4.65 -31.03
CA GLY A 14 12.69 -5.01 -30.59
C GLY A 14 12.60 -6.37 -29.91
N PHE A 15 11.59 -6.52 -29.08
CA PHE A 15 11.27 -7.74 -28.34
C PHE A 15 10.21 -8.59 -29.05
N SER A 16 10.10 -9.87 -28.72
CA SER A 16 9.21 -10.82 -29.41
C SER A 16 7.72 -10.46 -29.34
N ASN A 17 7.30 -9.81 -28.26
CA ASN A 17 5.93 -9.35 -27.99
C ASN A 17 5.62 -7.94 -28.54
N GLU A 18 6.59 -7.27 -29.17
CA GLU A 18 6.35 -5.99 -29.82
C GLU A 18 5.81 -6.17 -31.24
N LEU A 19 4.99 -5.21 -31.69
CA LEU A 19 4.36 -5.21 -33.00
C LEU A 19 5.41 -5.34 -34.11
N GLY A 20 5.42 -6.47 -34.81
CA GLY A 20 6.41 -6.82 -35.82
C GLY A 20 6.64 -5.71 -36.88
N PRO A 21 5.57 -5.19 -37.51
CA PRO A 21 5.67 -4.07 -38.45
C PRO A 21 6.28 -2.79 -37.87
N ALA A 22 6.24 -2.57 -36.55
CA ALA A 22 6.80 -1.38 -35.90
C ALA A 22 8.32 -1.44 -35.69
N LYS A 23 8.91 -2.65 -35.69
CA LYS A 23 10.30 -2.86 -35.22
C LYS A 23 11.34 -2.13 -36.07
N HIS A 24 11.04 -1.89 -37.35
CA HIS A 24 11.93 -1.13 -38.25
C HIS A 24 12.03 0.36 -37.89
N LEU A 25 11.14 0.86 -37.03
CA LEU A 25 11.15 2.24 -36.53
C LEU A 25 12.00 2.41 -35.27
N ILE A 26 12.53 1.30 -34.71
CA ILE A 26 13.37 1.35 -33.51
C ILE A 26 14.73 1.93 -33.87
N GLU A 27 14.98 3.13 -33.39
CA GLU A 27 16.28 3.81 -33.44
C GLU A 27 16.72 4.13 -32.02
N LEU A 28 18.00 3.95 -31.70
CA LEU A 28 18.54 4.27 -30.38
C LEU A 28 19.22 5.63 -30.41
N GLN A 29 18.97 6.41 -29.36
CA GLN A 29 19.63 7.68 -29.12
C GLN A 29 20.11 7.77 -27.67
N ARG A 30 21.15 8.58 -27.45
CA ARG A 30 21.55 8.97 -26.10
C ARG A 30 20.78 10.23 -25.73
N SER A 31 20.04 10.20 -24.64
CA SER A 31 19.32 11.36 -24.11
C SER A 31 19.79 11.63 -22.69
N VAL A 32 20.09 12.89 -22.38
CA VAL A 32 20.30 13.30 -20.98
C VAL A 32 18.95 13.63 -20.40
N PHE A 33 18.62 13.04 -19.25
CA PHE A 33 17.42 13.43 -18.51
C PHE A 33 17.69 14.77 -17.83
N VAL A 34 16.64 15.56 -17.67
CA VAL A 34 16.70 16.95 -17.24
C VAL A 34 15.51 17.25 -16.36
N GLY A 35 15.70 18.16 -15.40
CA GLY A 35 14.64 18.60 -14.51
C GLY A 35 14.79 18.13 -13.06
N SER A 36 15.97 17.61 -12.68
CA SER A 36 16.29 17.36 -11.28
C SER A 36 16.22 18.66 -10.45
N PRO A 37 15.60 18.63 -9.25
CA PRO A 37 15.64 19.78 -8.35
C PRO A 37 17.06 20.09 -7.88
N GLU A 38 17.37 21.38 -7.80
CA GLU A 38 18.56 21.96 -7.15
C GLU A 38 18.14 22.83 -5.96
N PHE A 39 19.10 23.13 -5.09
CA PHE A 39 18.88 23.90 -3.87
C PHE A 39 19.82 25.11 -3.82
N ARG A 40 19.25 26.30 -3.56
CA ARG A 40 20.01 27.52 -3.27
C ARG A 40 20.68 27.43 -1.90
N ASP A 41 21.62 28.33 -1.62
CA ASP A 41 22.33 28.40 -0.33
C ASP A 41 21.40 28.61 0.88
N ASP A 42 20.20 29.14 0.67
CA ASP A 42 19.17 29.32 1.69
C ASP A 42 18.24 28.10 1.85
N GLY A 43 18.49 27.02 1.10
CA GLY A 43 17.70 25.79 1.10
C GLY A 43 16.48 25.82 0.17
N THR A 44 16.25 26.91 -0.57
CA THR A 44 15.12 27.00 -1.52
C THR A 44 15.33 26.04 -2.70
N GLU A 45 14.38 25.12 -2.88
CA GLU A 45 14.33 24.21 -4.02
C GLU A 45 13.91 24.94 -5.31
N TYR A 46 14.54 24.60 -6.43
CA TYR A 46 14.16 25.06 -7.77
C TYR A 46 14.60 24.06 -8.83
N VAL A 47 13.99 24.08 -10.01
CA VAL A 47 14.49 23.34 -11.17
C VAL A 47 15.29 24.31 -12.05
N PRO A 48 16.57 24.03 -12.37
CA PRO A 48 17.37 24.89 -13.24
C PRO A 48 16.78 25.01 -14.64
N ASP A 49 16.76 26.23 -15.18
CA ASP A 49 16.52 26.45 -16.60
C ASP A 49 17.83 26.20 -17.36
N ASP A 50 17.84 25.21 -18.24
CA ASP A 50 19.01 24.88 -19.05
C ASP A 50 19.10 25.74 -20.33
N GLY A 51 18.18 26.70 -20.50
CA GLY A 51 18.16 27.65 -21.61
C GLY A 51 17.83 27.00 -22.96
N ILE A 52 17.37 25.75 -22.95
CA ILE A 52 16.96 25.02 -24.15
C ILE A 52 15.45 25.16 -24.31
N ASP A 53 15.03 25.80 -25.40
CA ASP A 53 13.62 25.90 -25.77
C ASP A 53 13.09 24.50 -26.17
N ARG A 54 12.35 23.88 -25.25
CA ARG A 54 11.74 22.56 -25.44
C ARG A 54 10.32 22.53 -24.85
N PRO A 55 9.45 21.64 -25.35
CA PRO A 55 8.10 21.49 -24.82
C PRO A 55 8.10 21.25 -23.31
N VAL A 56 7.22 21.97 -22.61
CA VAL A 56 7.04 21.88 -21.15
C VAL A 56 5.90 20.92 -20.84
N TYR A 57 6.18 19.93 -20.00
CA TYR A 57 5.23 18.87 -19.64
C TYR A 57 4.81 18.90 -18.16
N VAL A 58 5.42 19.75 -17.34
CA VAL A 58 5.16 19.82 -15.89
C VAL A 58 5.08 21.28 -15.44
N GLY A 59 4.39 21.54 -14.33
CA GLY A 59 4.14 22.88 -13.80
C GLY A 59 2.66 23.14 -13.52
N GLU A 60 2.33 24.40 -13.24
CA GLU A 60 0.95 24.86 -13.03
C GLU A 60 0.07 24.55 -14.26
N PRO A 61 -1.19 24.11 -14.06
CA PRO A 61 -2.10 23.78 -15.15
C PRO A 61 -2.22 24.89 -16.19
N SER A 62 -1.96 24.55 -17.45
CA SER A 62 -2.06 25.49 -18.57
C SER A 62 -2.42 24.77 -19.86
N ARG A 63 -3.10 25.50 -20.76
CA ARG A 63 -3.48 24.96 -22.08
C ARG A 63 -2.28 24.54 -22.93
N SER A 64 -1.14 25.20 -22.77
CA SER A 64 0.10 24.83 -23.46
C SER A 64 0.63 23.48 -22.98
N ILE A 65 0.70 23.25 -21.67
CA ILE A 65 1.09 21.94 -21.12
C ILE A 65 0.11 20.85 -21.56
N ASP A 66 -1.20 21.11 -21.48
CA ASP A 66 -2.21 20.15 -21.92
C ASP A 66 -2.13 19.82 -23.41
N HIS A 67 -1.78 20.80 -24.25
CA HIS A 67 -1.56 20.60 -25.67
C HIS A 67 -0.36 19.69 -25.93
N GLU A 68 0.77 19.93 -25.27
CA GLU A 68 1.98 19.10 -25.42
C GLU A 68 1.72 17.65 -24.97
N TRP A 69 0.98 17.46 -23.87
CA TRP A 69 0.55 16.13 -23.44
C TRP A 69 -0.40 15.46 -24.42
N ALA A 70 -1.38 16.18 -24.96
CA ALA A 70 -2.27 15.65 -25.98
C ALA A 70 -1.45 15.16 -27.18
N LEU A 71 -0.45 15.91 -27.63
CA LEU A 71 0.44 15.50 -28.71
C LEU A 71 1.22 14.23 -28.37
N LEU A 72 1.63 13.99 -27.12
CA LEU A 72 2.40 12.79 -26.73
C LEU A 72 1.65 11.47 -26.94
N HIS A 73 0.35 11.44 -26.64
CA HIS A 73 -0.48 10.23 -26.73
C HIS A 73 -1.59 10.34 -27.81
N TRP A 74 -1.55 11.38 -28.65
CA TRP A 74 -2.44 11.49 -29.79
C TRP A 74 -2.22 10.35 -30.79
N GLY A 75 -3.32 9.89 -31.41
CA GLY A 75 -3.27 8.77 -32.36
C GLY A 75 -3.07 7.40 -31.68
N ARG A 76 -3.29 7.31 -30.36
CA ARG A 76 -3.07 6.10 -29.56
C ARG A 76 -3.75 4.85 -30.09
N PHE A 77 -4.89 4.97 -30.76
CA PHE A 77 -5.63 3.81 -31.26
C PHE A 77 -5.49 3.65 -32.78
N PHE A 78 -5.15 2.44 -33.22
CA PHE A 78 -5.07 2.07 -34.63
C PHE A 78 -5.63 0.68 -34.87
N LEU A 79 -5.93 0.37 -36.13
CA LEU A 79 -6.46 -0.93 -36.55
C LEU A 79 -5.34 -1.84 -37.03
N LEU A 80 -5.32 -3.06 -36.50
CA LEU A 80 -4.51 -4.17 -37.01
C LEU A 80 -5.27 -4.95 -38.08
N SER A 81 -4.54 -5.45 -39.08
CA SER A 81 -5.06 -6.51 -39.95
C SER A 81 -5.27 -7.80 -39.15
N GLU A 82 -6.05 -8.74 -39.69
CA GLU A 82 -6.25 -10.03 -39.04
C GLU A 82 -4.91 -10.79 -38.84
N ASP A 83 -4.03 -10.75 -39.84
CA ASP A 83 -2.69 -11.37 -39.75
C ASP A 83 -1.82 -10.69 -38.71
N GLU A 84 -1.87 -9.35 -38.61
CA GLU A 84 -1.14 -8.60 -37.59
C GLU A 84 -1.67 -8.91 -36.18
N ALA A 85 -2.99 -8.96 -36.00
CA ALA A 85 -3.62 -9.31 -34.73
C ALA A 85 -3.33 -10.76 -34.31
N ARG A 86 -3.40 -11.70 -35.26
CA ARG A 86 -3.03 -13.11 -35.06
C ARG A 86 -1.55 -13.25 -34.70
N SER A 87 -0.67 -12.51 -35.38
CA SER A 87 0.76 -12.52 -35.08
C SER A 87 1.08 -11.87 -33.73
N ALA A 88 0.34 -10.84 -33.32
CA ALA A 88 0.59 -10.11 -32.08
C ALA A 88 0.06 -10.86 -30.85
N TRP A 89 -1.15 -11.44 -30.93
CA TRP A 89 -1.85 -12.01 -29.78
C TRP A 89 -1.99 -13.54 -29.80
N GLY A 90 -1.67 -14.19 -30.92
CA GLY A 90 -1.67 -15.65 -31.02
C GLY A 90 -3.07 -16.26 -30.95
N LYS A 91 -3.19 -17.40 -30.28
CA LYS A 91 -4.47 -18.13 -30.18
C LYS A 91 -5.48 -17.32 -29.35
N GLY A 92 -6.68 -17.11 -29.88
CA GLY A 92 -7.75 -16.34 -29.23
C GLY A 92 -7.74 -14.86 -29.57
N PHE A 93 -6.92 -14.42 -30.53
CA PHE A 93 -6.86 -13.02 -30.97
C PHE A 93 -8.22 -12.49 -31.47
N GLU A 94 -9.11 -13.38 -31.91
CA GLU A 94 -10.46 -13.08 -32.39
C GLU A 94 -11.31 -12.35 -31.34
N GLN A 95 -11.01 -12.55 -30.04
CA GLN A 95 -11.72 -11.88 -28.93
C GLN A 95 -11.49 -10.37 -28.87
N TYR A 96 -10.41 -9.88 -29.48
CA TYR A 96 -10.04 -8.46 -29.51
C TYR A 96 -10.66 -7.71 -30.69
N TRP A 97 -11.47 -8.37 -31.51
CA TRP A 97 -12.21 -7.71 -32.58
C TRP A 97 -13.22 -6.73 -31.97
N SER A 98 -13.17 -5.47 -32.41
CA SER A 98 -14.13 -4.45 -31.99
C SER A 98 -15.23 -4.29 -33.05
N PRO A 99 -16.46 -4.78 -32.80
CA PRO A 99 -17.54 -4.68 -33.77
C PRO A 99 -17.95 -3.23 -34.05
N ARG A 100 -17.79 -2.35 -33.04
CA ARG A 100 -18.11 -0.92 -33.18
C ARG A 100 -17.10 -0.18 -34.04
N GLN A 101 -15.84 -0.61 -34.03
CA GLN A 101 -14.76 0.01 -34.80
C GLN A 101 -14.48 -0.73 -36.12
N GLY A 102 -15.09 -1.89 -36.33
CA GLY A 102 -14.96 -2.68 -37.56
C GLY A 102 -13.56 -3.27 -37.75
N GLY A 103 -12.84 -3.55 -36.66
CA GLY A 103 -11.45 -3.97 -36.72
C GLY A 103 -10.85 -4.33 -35.35
N TYR A 104 -9.61 -4.86 -35.37
CA TYR A 104 -8.80 -5.09 -34.18
C TYR A 104 -8.17 -3.77 -33.73
N VAL A 105 -8.73 -3.14 -32.71
CA VAL A 105 -8.19 -1.88 -32.17
C VAL A 105 -7.02 -2.20 -31.26
N ALA A 106 -5.87 -1.64 -31.56
CA ALA A 106 -4.68 -1.72 -30.74
C ALA A 106 -4.21 -0.32 -30.36
N ALA A 107 -3.45 -0.25 -29.27
CA ALA A 107 -2.61 0.87 -28.93
C ALA A 107 -1.18 0.37 -28.70
N LEU A 108 -0.20 1.24 -28.90
CA LEU A 108 1.15 0.95 -28.41
C LEU A 108 1.17 1.15 -26.90
N GLU A 109 1.86 0.25 -26.20
CA GLU A 109 2.03 0.29 -24.75
C GLU A 109 2.51 1.66 -24.26
N VAL A 110 3.56 2.22 -24.88
CA VAL A 110 4.09 3.54 -24.54
C VAL A 110 3.06 4.67 -24.68
N MET A 111 2.13 4.59 -25.64
CA MET A 111 1.05 5.58 -25.77
C MET A 111 0.02 5.43 -24.66
N HIS A 112 -0.27 4.20 -24.23
CA HIS A 112 -1.15 3.94 -23.10
C HIS A 112 -0.51 4.38 -21.78
N THR A 113 0.77 4.08 -21.56
CA THR A 113 1.54 4.54 -20.39
C THR A 113 1.59 6.07 -20.32
N LEU A 114 1.82 6.77 -21.45
CA LEU A 114 1.81 8.24 -21.52
C LEU A 114 0.41 8.83 -21.25
N HIS A 115 -0.65 8.20 -21.76
CA HIS A 115 -2.03 8.58 -21.46
C HIS A 115 -2.36 8.42 -19.96
N CYS A 116 -1.96 7.29 -19.36
CA CYS A 116 -2.09 7.04 -17.93
C CYS A 116 -1.32 8.09 -17.11
N LEU A 117 -0.10 8.43 -17.52
CA LEU A 117 0.72 9.43 -16.84
C LEU A 117 0.11 10.84 -16.93
N ASP A 118 -0.46 11.22 -18.08
CA ASP A 118 -1.19 12.48 -18.24
C ASP A 118 -2.41 12.55 -17.30
N HIS A 119 -3.14 11.44 -17.15
CA HIS A 119 -4.26 11.36 -16.21
C HIS A 119 -3.83 11.51 -14.75
N ILE A 120 -2.70 10.90 -14.36
CA ILE A 120 -2.13 11.09 -13.02
C ILE A 120 -1.68 12.53 -12.82
N ARG A 121 -0.98 13.14 -13.79
CA ARG A 121 -0.59 14.56 -13.75
C ARG A 121 -1.80 15.47 -13.52
N LYS A 122 -2.86 15.31 -14.31
CA LYS A 122 -4.10 16.11 -14.16
C LYS A 122 -4.76 15.90 -12.79
N SER A 123 -4.65 14.69 -12.22
CA SER A 123 -5.21 14.40 -10.90
C SER A 123 -4.54 15.13 -9.74
N LEU A 124 -3.32 15.65 -9.94
CA LEU A 124 -2.63 16.50 -8.95
C LEU A 124 -3.26 17.90 -8.82
N TYR A 125 -4.10 18.30 -9.80
CA TYR A 125 -4.77 19.61 -9.83
C TYR A 125 -6.30 19.47 -9.96
N PRO A 126 -6.96 18.90 -8.95
CA PRO A 126 -8.40 18.61 -9.01
C PRO A 126 -9.28 19.86 -9.15
N GLU A 127 -8.80 21.03 -8.69
CA GLU A 127 -9.45 22.33 -8.84
C GLU A 127 -9.51 22.81 -10.31
N HIS A 128 -8.55 22.37 -11.14
CA HIS A 128 -8.45 22.77 -12.55
C HIS A 128 -9.05 21.72 -13.49
N TYR A 129 -8.87 20.43 -13.19
CA TYR A 129 -9.34 19.32 -14.02
C TYR A 129 -10.51 18.61 -13.32
N SER A 130 -11.76 18.95 -13.70
CA SER A 130 -12.95 18.34 -13.12
C SER A 130 -13.01 16.83 -13.43
N GLN A 131 -13.49 16.06 -12.46
CA GLN A 131 -13.42 14.59 -12.46
C GLN A 131 -14.71 13.94 -12.99
N ASP A 132 -15.27 14.48 -14.07
CA ASP A 132 -16.61 14.11 -14.54
C ASP A 132 -16.65 12.86 -15.45
N SER A 133 -15.55 12.13 -15.57
CA SER A 133 -15.49 10.94 -16.43
C SER A 133 -15.84 9.66 -15.67
N PRO A 134 -16.90 8.92 -16.04
CA PRO A 134 -17.28 7.65 -15.40
C PRO A 134 -16.26 6.52 -15.62
N VAL A 135 -15.27 6.72 -16.51
CA VAL A 135 -14.23 5.75 -16.85
C VAL A 135 -12.92 6.03 -16.12
N HIS A 136 -12.63 7.29 -15.75
CA HIS A 136 -11.35 7.70 -15.13
C HIS A 136 -11.47 7.97 -13.62
N GLY A 137 -12.29 7.17 -12.94
CA GLY A 137 -12.42 7.19 -11.48
C GLY A 137 -11.19 6.65 -10.74
N THR A 138 -11.26 6.52 -9.41
CA THR A 138 -10.14 6.06 -8.57
C THR A 138 -9.57 4.71 -9.00
N LEU A 139 -10.41 3.71 -9.26
CA LEU A 139 -9.97 2.38 -9.70
C LEU A 139 -9.19 2.43 -11.03
N HIS A 140 -9.58 3.32 -11.93
CA HIS A 140 -8.84 3.50 -13.19
C HIS A 140 -7.49 4.16 -12.94
N ARG A 141 -7.39 5.09 -11.98
CA ARG A 141 -6.11 5.69 -11.55
C ARG A 141 -5.20 4.68 -10.87
N ASP A 142 -5.74 3.81 -10.02
CA ASP A 142 -4.97 2.73 -9.39
C ASP A 142 -4.42 1.78 -10.47
N HIS A 143 -5.25 1.43 -11.46
CA HIS A 143 -4.81 0.71 -12.65
C HIS A 143 -3.71 1.48 -13.43
N CYS A 144 -3.87 2.79 -13.65
CA CYS A 144 -2.85 3.61 -14.30
C CYS A 144 -1.51 3.58 -13.55
N LEU A 145 -1.54 3.76 -12.22
CA LEU A 145 -0.35 3.75 -11.37
C LEU A 145 0.34 2.37 -11.39
N ASP A 146 -0.42 1.29 -11.24
CA ASP A 146 0.14 -0.05 -11.28
C ASP A 146 0.68 -0.40 -12.68
N HIS A 147 -0.01 0.03 -13.74
CA HIS A 147 0.45 -0.16 -15.11
C HIS A 147 1.76 0.59 -15.40
N ILE A 148 1.89 1.86 -14.97
CA ILE A 148 3.14 2.64 -15.09
C ILE A 148 4.27 1.95 -14.32
N ARG A 149 4.01 1.50 -13.08
CA ARG A 149 4.98 0.75 -12.27
C ARG A 149 5.48 -0.50 -13.02
N GLN A 150 4.56 -1.30 -13.55
CA GLN A 150 4.90 -2.50 -14.31
C GLN A 150 5.74 -2.18 -15.56
N SER A 151 5.39 -1.12 -16.30
CA SER A 151 6.11 -0.67 -17.50
C SER A 151 7.54 -0.20 -17.18
N VAL A 152 7.73 0.56 -16.10
CA VAL A 152 9.05 0.99 -15.61
C VAL A 152 9.89 -0.22 -15.19
N MET A 153 9.32 -1.17 -14.45
CA MET A 153 10.02 -2.39 -14.04
C MET A 153 10.35 -3.31 -15.22
N CYS A 154 9.52 -3.32 -16.26
CA CYS A 154 9.73 -4.12 -17.46
C CYS A 154 10.92 -3.61 -18.29
N THR A 155 11.12 -2.30 -18.32
CA THR A 155 12.20 -1.66 -19.08
C THR A 155 13.49 -1.47 -18.27
N ALA A 156 13.39 -1.43 -16.93
CA ALA A 156 14.46 -1.39 -15.94
C ALA A 156 15.77 -0.75 -16.44
N ASP A 157 15.86 0.57 -16.32
CA ASP A 157 17.11 1.30 -16.58
C ASP A 157 18.08 1.13 -15.41
N LEU A 158 19.27 0.60 -15.70
CA LEU A 158 20.33 0.35 -14.72
C LEU A 158 21.39 1.48 -14.70
N THR A 159 21.10 2.63 -15.31
CA THR A 159 21.97 3.80 -15.27
C THR A 159 22.15 4.25 -13.81
N PRO A 160 23.38 4.27 -13.29
CA PRO A 160 23.62 4.70 -11.92
C PRO A 160 23.37 6.20 -11.78
N ILE A 161 22.59 6.58 -10.78
CA ILE A 161 22.34 7.98 -10.42
C ILE A 161 23.18 8.35 -9.20
N PRO A 162 24.06 9.37 -9.28
CA PRO A 162 24.85 9.80 -8.14
C PRO A 162 24.01 10.61 -7.13
N SER A 163 24.57 10.81 -5.94
CA SER A 163 24.09 11.84 -5.02
C SER A 163 25.12 12.97 -4.96
N ARG A 164 24.63 14.21 -4.82
CA ARG A 164 25.44 15.44 -4.77
C ARG A 164 25.13 16.19 -3.49
N PHE A 165 26.17 16.67 -2.81
CA PHE A 165 26.02 17.49 -1.60
C PHE A 165 25.55 18.91 -1.96
N TYR A 166 24.52 19.40 -1.27
CA TYR A 166 23.98 20.74 -1.41
C TYR A 166 24.14 21.52 -0.09
N PRO A 167 24.98 22.57 -0.03
CA PRO A 167 25.22 23.33 1.19
C PRO A 167 23.95 23.90 1.83
N GLY A 168 22.99 24.37 1.02
CA GLY A 168 21.77 25.00 1.53
C GLY A 168 20.81 24.06 2.28
N ILE A 169 20.95 22.75 2.10
CA ILE A 169 20.20 21.74 2.88
C ILE A 169 21.10 20.92 3.81
N GLY A 170 22.42 21.12 3.74
CA GLY A 170 23.40 20.42 4.58
C GLY A 170 23.47 18.91 4.36
N ASP A 171 22.97 18.40 3.23
CA ASP A 171 22.88 16.96 2.92
C ASP A 171 23.08 16.69 1.42
N ASN A 172 23.19 15.41 1.07
CA ASN A 172 23.20 14.93 -0.30
C ASN A 172 21.77 14.79 -0.85
N TYR A 173 21.58 15.17 -2.11
CA TYR A 173 20.36 14.89 -2.87
C TYR A 173 20.70 14.12 -4.16
N ILE A 174 19.73 13.34 -4.67
CA ILE A 174 19.92 12.53 -5.88
C ILE A 174 20.00 13.44 -7.11
N ASP A 175 21.03 13.20 -7.92
CA ASP A 175 21.21 13.86 -9.22
C ASP A 175 20.76 12.89 -10.32
N SER A 176 19.49 13.03 -10.73
CA SER A 176 18.87 12.21 -11.76
C SER A 176 19.12 12.69 -13.19
N ASP A 177 19.84 13.79 -13.39
CA ASP A 177 20.11 14.37 -14.72
C ASP A 177 21.27 13.64 -15.41
N GLN A 178 21.07 12.33 -15.62
CA GLN A 178 22.08 11.42 -16.14
C GLN A 178 21.85 11.09 -17.62
N PRO A 179 22.89 10.64 -18.34
CA PRO A 179 22.75 10.18 -19.71
C PRO A 179 22.17 8.77 -19.79
N HIS A 180 21.05 8.62 -20.48
CA HIS A 180 20.35 7.37 -20.72
C HIS A 180 20.44 6.92 -22.19
N THR A 181 20.26 5.62 -22.43
CA THR A 181 20.08 5.08 -23.79
C THR A 181 18.60 4.85 -24.04
N CYS A 182 18.00 5.63 -24.93
CA CYS A 182 16.58 5.64 -25.20
C CYS A 182 16.29 5.14 -26.62
N ARG A 183 15.07 4.66 -26.85
CA ARG A 183 14.54 4.59 -28.23
C ARG A 183 14.07 5.98 -28.64
N ASP A 184 14.32 6.36 -29.89
CA ASP A 184 13.82 7.62 -30.43
C ASP A 184 12.30 7.56 -30.59
N TRP A 185 11.61 8.22 -29.66
CA TRP A 185 10.16 8.29 -29.63
C TRP A 185 9.58 8.99 -30.86
N THR A 186 10.32 9.92 -31.47
CA THR A 186 9.84 10.65 -32.65
C THR A 186 9.69 9.76 -33.88
N LYS A 187 10.49 8.68 -33.96
CA LYS A 187 10.42 7.67 -35.02
C LYS A 187 9.35 6.61 -34.78
N ALA A 188 9.08 6.30 -33.51
CA ALA A 188 8.11 5.28 -33.10
C ALA A 188 6.65 5.77 -33.11
N ARG A 189 6.41 7.07 -33.31
CA ARG A 189 5.06 7.61 -33.55
C ARG A 189 4.56 7.17 -34.92
N PHE A 190 3.55 6.30 -34.95
CA PHE A 190 2.91 5.85 -36.18
C PHE A 190 2.20 7.01 -36.89
N PRO A 191 2.67 7.47 -38.07
CA PRO A 191 2.03 8.56 -38.80
C PRO A 191 1.00 8.07 -39.82
N ASP A 192 0.77 6.76 -39.93
CA ASP A 192 -0.17 6.21 -40.92
C ASP A 192 -1.62 6.43 -40.48
N THR A 193 -2.11 7.65 -40.72
CA THR A 193 -3.49 8.07 -40.46
C THR A 193 -4.53 7.19 -41.14
N ARG A 194 -4.16 6.39 -42.16
CA ARG A 194 -5.06 5.43 -42.82
C ARG A 194 -5.43 4.25 -41.91
N ARG A 195 -4.64 4.00 -40.86
CA ARG A 195 -4.91 2.95 -39.86
C ARG A 195 -5.48 3.52 -38.56
N ALA A 196 -5.67 4.83 -38.46
CA ALA A 196 -6.17 5.47 -37.24
C ALA A 196 -7.59 4.98 -36.90
N SER A 197 -7.81 4.70 -35.61
CA SER A 197 -9.14 4.35 -35.12
C SER A 197 -10.00 5.60 -34.93
N PRO A 198 -11.31 5.54 -35.22
CA PRO A 198 -12.27 6.60 -34.88
C PRO A 198 -12.35 6.95 -33.38
N LEU A 199 -11.74 6.15 -32.50
CA LEU A 199 -11.60 6.48 -31.08
C LEU A 199 -10.67 7.67 -30.82
N ASN A 200 -9.78 8.00 -31.76
CA ASN A 200 -8.87 9.14 -31.62
C ASN A 200 -9.59 10.50 -31.70
N ASP A 201 -10.76 10.57 -32.34
CA ASP A 201 -11.56 11.81 -32.50
C ASP A 201 -12.36 12.20 -31.24
N ARG A 202 -12.29 11.39 -30.18
CA ARG A 202 -12.98 11.65 -28.89
C ARG A 202 -12.06 12.26 -27.83
N ASP A 203 -10.82 12.56 -28.19
CA ASP A 203 -9.92 13.31 -27.31
C ASP A 203 -10.27 14.80 -27.41
N GLU A 204 -11.09 15.28 -26.47
CA GLU A 204 -11.66 16.65 -26.44
C GLU A 204 -10.59 17.76 -26.42
N SER A 205 -9.32 17.40 -26.22
CA SER A 205 -8.18 18.32 -26.13
C SER A 205 -7.74 18.95 -27.47
N LEU A 206 -8.21 18.44 -28.62
CA LEU A 206 -7.76 18.89 -29.96
C LEU A 206 -8.85 19.54 -30.83
N ASP A 207 -10.04 19.85 -30.28
CA ASP A 207 -11.10 20.46 -31.08
C ASP A 207 -10.84 21.94 -31.40
N ALA A 208 -10.09 22.17 -32.48
CA ALA A 208 -10.05 23.41 -33.24
C ALA A 208 -10.19 23.13 -34.75
N ARG A 209 -11.41 22.76 -35.19
CA ARG A 209 -12.03 23.03 -36.52
C ARG A 209 -11.51 22.31 -37.82
N ARG A 210 -12.29 21.27 -38.25
CA ARG A 210 -12.89 20.93 -39.60
C ARG A 210 -12.02 20.53 -40.84
N PRO A 211 -12.59 19.86 -41.92
CA PRO A 211 -13.68 18.86 -42.02
C PRO A 211 -13.52 17.71 -43.10
N LEU A 212 -14.31 16.63 -42.95
CA LEU A 212 -14.99 15.73 -43.95
C LEU A 212 -14.19 14.88 -44.97
N ASN A 213 -14.36 13.54 -44.92
CA ASN A 213 -15.28 12.84 -45.85
C ASN A 213 -15.61 11.37 -45.48
N LYS A 214 -16.86 11.00 -45.80
CA LYS A 214 -17.56 9.73 -45.51
C LYS A 214 -17.16 8.58 -46.46
N ARG A 215 -17.26 7.33 -45.98
CA ARG A 215 -18.03 6.18 -46.56
C ARG A 215 -17.67 4.88 -45.82
N ALA A 216 -18.61 4.25 -45.11
CA ALA A 216 -19.52 3.18 -45.55
C ALA A 216 -19.01 1.81 -45.01
N ALA A 217 -19.72 1.23 -44.03
CA ALA A 217 -20.63 0.07 -44.18
C ALA A 217 -19.86 -1.27 -44.16
N GLY A 218 -20.25 -2.32 -43.45
CA GLY A 218 -21.42 -2.63 -42.64
C GLY A 218 -21.35 -4.10 -42.20
N ALA A 219 -22.36 -4.52 -41.42
CA ALA A 219 -22.83 -5.90 -41.16
C ALA A 219 -21.83 -6.91 -40.53
N ALA A 220 -21.92 -7.24 -39.23
CA ALA A 220 -22.90 -8.12 -38.55
C ALA A 220 -22.60 -9.63 -38.70
N LEU A 221 -22.28 -10.32 -37.59
CA LEU A 221 -23.12 -11.39 -37.01
C LEU A 221 -22.55 -11.90 -35.66
N ARG A 222 -23.47 -12.40 -34.82
CA ARG A 222 -23.32 -12.92 -33.44
C ARG A 222 -22.95 -14.42 -33.41
N LEU A 223 -22.44 -14.90 -32.27
CA LEU A 223 -22.69 -16.18 -31.54
C LEU A 223 -21.52 -16.42 -30.53
N THR A 224 -21.65 -16.10 -29.23
CA THR A 224 -22.07 -16.90 -28.04
C THR A 224 -21.13 -18.01 -27.52
N SER A 225 -20.69 -17.78 -26.26
CA SER A 225 -20.45 -18.66 -25.09
C SER A 225 -19.13 -19.46 -24.87
N THR A 226 -18.47 -19.12 -23.73
CA THR A 226 -17.81 -19.98 -22.69
C THR A 226 -16.56 -20.79 -23.10
N ASP A 227 -15.42 -20.87 -22.38
CA ASP A 227 -15.11 -20.72 -20.95
C ASP A 227 -13.65 -20.29 -20.68
N VAL A 228 -13.45 -19.91 -19.42
CA VAL A 228 -12.28 -19.47 -18.62
C VAL A 228 -11.01 -20.33 -18.73
N LEU A 229 -9.82 -19.71 -18.59
CA LEU A 229 -8.73 -20.13 -17.68
C LEU A 229 -7.65 -19.05 -17.52
N ILE A 230 -7.50 -18.58 -16.28
CA ILE A 230 -6.45 -17.69 -15.78
C ILE A 230 -5.21 -18.53 -15.45
N ALA A 231 -4.03 -18.02 -15.78
CA ALA A 231 -2.77 -18.45 -15.16
C ALA A 231 -1.97 -17.21 -14.79
N THR A 232 -1.76 -17.03 -13.49
CA THR A 232 -0.84 -16.08 -12.88
C THR A 232 0.60 -16.56 -13.03
N GLN A 233 1.54 -15.63 -13.18
CA GLN A 233 2.95 -15.95 -12.96
C GLN A 233 3.66 -14.78 -12.30
N ASP A 234 4.26 -15.09 -11.16
CA ASP A 234 5.11 -14.27 -10.34
C ASP A 234 6.50 -14.93 -10.30
N LYS A 235 7.59 -14.12 -10.31
CA LYS A 235 8.89 -14.37 -9.64
C LYS A 235 10.03 -13.42 -10.06
N THR A 236 10.48 -12.66 -9.04
CA THR A 236 11.86 -12.36 -8.59
C THR A 236 12.69 -11.23 -9.24
N MET A 237 12.89 -10.16 -8.44
CA MET A 237 13.89 -9.08 -8.58
C MET A 237 15.14 -9.27 -7.69
N ASP A 238 15.36 -10.45 -7.10
CA ASP A 238 16.44 -10.73 -6.13
C ASP A 238 17.84 -10.95 -6.75
N GLY A 239 17.94 -11.05 -8.08
CA GLY A 239 19.19 -11.38 -8.78
C GLY A 239 20.19 -10.23 -8.90
N ILE A 240 19.72 -8.97 -8.89
CA ILE A 240 20.56 -7.79 -9.20
C ILE A 240 21.39 -7.35 -7.98
N TRP A 241 20.85 -7.52 -6.76
CA TRP A 241 21.49 -7.09 -5.52
C TRP A 241 22.76 -7.88 -5.13
N ARG A 242 22.90 -9.14 -5.56
CA ARG A 242 24.07 -9.97 -5.19
C ARG A 242 25.33 -9.69 -6.01
N SER A 243 25.24 -8.87 -7.06
CA SER A 243 26.34 -8.62 -8.01
C SER A 243 27.27 -7.46 -7.61
N PHE A 244 26.86 -6.58 -6.68
CA PHE A 244 27.57 -5.34 -6.38
C PHE A 244 28.50 -5.39 -5.15
N HIS A 245 28.52 -6.48 -4.38
CA HIS A 245 29.45 -6.66 -3.26
C HIS A 245 30.64 -7.56 -3.60
N LYS A 246 31.59 -7.01 -4.35
CA LYS A 246 33.01 -7.43 -4.34
C LYS A 246 33.89 -6.23 -4.64
N LYS A 247 34.17 -5.41 -3.62
CA LYS A 247 35.41 -4.61 -3.51
C LYS A 247 35.48 -3.97 -2.13
N ASP A 248 36.63 -4.15 -1.50
CA ASP A 248 36.98 -3.67 -0.17
C ASP A 248 36.83 -2.14 -0.08
N TYR A 249 36.08 -1.66 0.90
CA TYR A 249 36.02 -0.25 1.28
C TYR A 249 36.76 -0.12 2.61
N SER A 250 37.93 0.53 2.60
CA SER A 250 38.62 0.94 3.84
C SER A 250 38.01 2.26 4.34
N PRO A 251 37.70 2.41 5.65
CA PRO A 251 37.27 3.69 6.19
C PRO A 251 38.45 4.66 6.28
N ALA A 252 38.20 5.92 5.91
CA ALA A 252 39.11 7.03 6.17
C ALA A 252 39.23 7.29 7.69
N SER A 253 40.46 7.56 8.10
CA SER A 253 41.00 7.71 9.45
C SER A 253 40.30 8.76 10.33
N THR A 254 39.97 8.37 11.56
CA THR A 254 39.89 9.27 12.72
C THR A 254 41.24 9.28 13.44
N ILE A 255 41.69 10.49 13.79
CA ILE A 255 42.95 10.83 14.47
C ILE A 255 42.79 10.67 15.98
N ASP A 256 43.76 10.03 16.67
CA ASP A 256 44.37 10.49 17.94
C ASP A 256 45.63 9.65 18.30
N PRO A 257 46.54 10.08 19.21
CA PRO A 257 47.98 9.97 19.05
C PRO A 257 48.59 8.99 20.09
N ASP A 258 49.90 8.77 19.98
CA ASP A 258 50.74 7.96 20.88
C ASP A 258 50.46 6.44 20.78
N ASP A 259 51.40 5.51 20.59
CA ASP A 259 52.85 5.57 20.67
C ASP A 259 53.44 4.21 20.18
N VAL A 260 54.69 4.27 19.69
CA VAL A 260 55.75 3.23 19.71
C VAL A 260 55.65 1.94 18.86
N GLU A 261 56.34 2.00 17.71
CA GLU A 261 57.53 1.19 17.34
C GLU A 261 57.59 -0.32 17.69
N HIS A 262 57.64 -1.21 16.68
CA HIS A 262 58.82 -2.05 16.38
C HIS A 262 58.62 -3.01 15.19
N GLN A 263 59.77 -3.37 14.62
CA GLN A 263 60.05 -3.91 13.30
C GLN A 263 59.81 -5.43 13.18
N HIS A 264 59.44 -5.93 11.99
CA HIS A 264 60.31 -6.76 11.12
C HIS A 264 59.58 -7.34 9.90
N GLU A 265 60.37 -7.48 8.84
CA GLU A 265 60.05 -7.80 7.44
C GLU A 265 60.25 -9.32 7.14
N PRO A 266 60.08 -9.84 5.90
CA PRO A 266 59.19 -10.98 5.61
C PRO A 266 59.90 -12.19 4.95
N GLU A 267 59.20 -13.32 4.74
CA GLU A 267 59.65 -14.34 3.76
C GLU A 267 58.51 -15.07 3.02
N THR A 268 58.46 -14.77 1.70
CA THR A 268 58.36 -15.65 0.53
C THR A 268 57.40 -16.87 0.45
N ARG A 269 56.34 -16.64 -0.34
CA ARG A 269 55.83 -17.38 -1.53
C ARG A 269 56.55 -18.68 -1.98
N THR A 270 55.77 -19.75 -2.16
CA THR A 270 55.91 -20.64 -3.34
C THR A 270 54.55 -21.13 -3.85
N VAL A 271 54.44 -21.13 -5.18
CA VAL A 271 53.28 -21.44 -6.02
C VAL A 271 53.35 -22.91 -6.45
N ARG A 272 52.20 -23.60 -6.54
CA ARG A 272 52.02 -24.58 -7.63
C ARG A 272 50.55 -24.73 -8.01
N THR A 273 50.35 -24.51 -9.30
CA THR A 273 49.14 -24.66 -10.12
C THR A 273 48.79 -26.12 -10.33
N ASP A 274 47.51 -26.45 -10.50
CA ASP A 274 47.11 -27.49 -11.45
C ASP A 274 45.68 -27.29 -11.98
N THR A 275 45.56 -27.48 -13.29
CA THR A 275 44.36 -27.36 -14.11
C THR A 275 43.63 -28.70 -14.27
N ALA A 276 42.34 -28.59 -14.60
CA ALA A 276 41.33 -29.63 -14.73
C ALA A 276 41.60 -30.72 -15.79
N ALA A 277 41.28 -31.98 -15.46
CA ALA A 277 40.76 -32.98 -16.39
C ALA A 277 40.09 -34.16 -15.66
N GLN A 278 38.80 -34.38 -15.98
CA GLN A 278 38.08 -35.68 -16.03
C GLN A 278 37.84 -36.47 -14.70
N ARG A 279 36.75 -37.21 -14.45
CA ARG A 279 35.39 -37.45 -15.00
C ARG A 279 34.72 -38.40 -13.96
N TRP A 280 33.45 -38.14 -13.61
CA TRP A 280 32.36 -39.12 -13.36
C TRP A 280 32.60 -40.42 -12.57
N THR A 281 31.99 -40.57 -11.38
CA THR A 281 30.81 -41.43 -11.07
C THR A 281 30.69 -41.72 -9.56
N HIS A 282 29.59 -41.29 -8.91
CA HIS A 282 29.21 -41.76 -7.56
C HIS A 282 27.75 -42.22 -7.55
N TRP A 283 27.55 -43.48 -7.91
CA TRP A 283 26.38 -44.29 -7.56
C TRP A 283 26.90 -45.71 -7.35
N GLN A 284 27.06 -46.11 -6.09
CA GLN A 284 27.14 -47.48 -5.57
C GLN A 284 27.81 -47.42 -4.19
N ASN A 285 27.00 -47.41 -3.12
CA ASN A 285 27.30 -48.04 -1.82
C ASN A 285 26.12 -47.81 -0.86
N LEU A 286 24.95 -48.29 -1.28
CA LEU A 286 23.71 -48.32 -0.50
C LEU A 286 23.31 -49.79 -0.27
N ALA A 287 24.20 -50.58 0.34
CA ALA A 287 23.94 -52.02 0.56
C ALA A 287 24.92 -52.69 1.56
N VAL A 288 25.12 -52.17 2.79
CA VAL A 288 25.84 -52.93 3.85
C VAL A 288 25.23 -52.80 5.26
N PHE A 289 24.27 -51.90 5.54
CA PHE A 289 23.76 -51.72 6.92
C PHE A 289 22.35 -52.27 7.20
N LEU A 290 21.92 -53.30 6.46
CA LEU A 290 20.71 -54.08 6.77
C LEU A 290 21.12 -55.55 6.82
N VAL A 291 21.15 -56.18 8.01
CA VAL A 291 20.96 -57.65 8.21
C VAL A 291 21.10 -58.12 9.68
N ILE A 292 21.66 -57.34 10.62
CA ILE A 292 21.71 -57.81 12.03
C ILE A 292 20.58 -57.18 12.83
N PHE A 293 19.78 -58.03 13.49
CA PHE A 293 18.63 -57.76 14.36
C PHE A 293 17.24 -57.88 13.72
N GLY A 294 17.00 -59.04 13.10
CA GLY A 294 15.67 -59.65 13.07
C GLY A 294 15.62 -60.89 13.98
N LEU A 295 14.66 -60.87 14.93
CA LEU A 295 13.96 -62.02 15.55
C LEU A 295 14.63 -62.78 16.73
N VAL A 296 14.24 -62.46 17.98
CA VAL A 296 13.57 -63.38 18.96
C VAL A 296 12.77 -62.55 20.01
N SER A 297 11.44 -62.57 19.84
CA SER A 297 10.30 -62.74 20.75
C SER A 297 10.26 -62.27 22.23
N LEU A 298 9.14 -61.56 22.55
CA LEU A 298 8.25 -61.62 23.74
C LEU A 298 8.92 -61.33 25.12
N GLU A 299 8.58 -60.29 25.89
CA GLU A 299 7.28 -59.94 26.48
C GLU A 299 7.47 -58.63 27.29
N VAL A 300 6.42 -57.80 27.35
CA VAL A 300 6.06 -56.79 28.36
C VAL A 300 7.21 -56.00 29.03
N TRP A 301 7.18 -54.68 28.88
CA TRP A 301 7.18 -53.71 29.99
C TRP A 301 6.84 -52.34 29.40
N GLU A 302 5.77 -51.74 29.92
CA GLU A 302 5.51 -50.30 29.85
C GLU A 302 6.80 -49.55 30.22
N HIS A 303 7.13 -48.47 29.51
CA HIS A 303 7.63 -47.19 30.02
C HIS A 303 8.07 -46.31 28.85
N ALA A 304 7.36 -45.18 28.71
CA ALA A 304 7.79 -43.90 28.15
C ALA A 304 8.52 -43.90 26.78
N ILE A 305 7.74 -43.81 25.70
CA ILE A 305 8.18 -43.17 24.45
C ILE A 305 7.85 -41.67 24.59
N PRO A 306 8.82 -40.75 24.39
CA PRO A 306 8.53 -39.32 24.39
C PRO A 306 7.68 -39.02 23.15
N SER A 307 6.41 -38.72 23.39
CA SER A 307 5.52 -38.18 22.39
C SER A 307 6.11 -36.89 21.83
N HIS A 308 5.99 -36.73 20.51
CA HIS A 308 6.05 -35.45 19.83
C HIS A 308 5.40 -34.35 20.68
N PRO A 309 5.91 -33.11 20.70
CA PRO A 309 5.28 -32.03 21.44
C PRO A 309 3.88 -31.83 20.88
N SER A 310 2.92 -32.46 21.55
CA SER A 310 1.52 -32.14 21.47
C SER A 310 1.41 -30.65 21.73
N HIS A 311 0.58 -29.98 20.93
CA HIS A 311 0.09 -28.64 21.22
C HIS A 311 -0.20 -28.56 22.72
N ARG A 312 0.65 -27.86 23.48
CA ARG A 312 0.26 -27.40 24.81
C ARG A 312 -0.98 -26.57 24.54
N SER A 313 -2.13 -27.13 24.90
CA SER A 313 -3.31 -26.34 25.19
C SER A 313 -2.84 -25.22 26.12
N LEU A 314 -2.76 -24.01 25.58
CA LEU A 314 -2.51 -22.79 26.33
C LEU A 314 -3.80 -22.53 27.13
N SER A 315 -3.97 -23.31 28.19
CA SER A 315 -5.06 -23.19 29.17
C SER A 315 -4.87 -21.87 29.93
N GLN A 316 -5.32 -20.79 29.30
CA GLN A 316 -5.72 -19.59 30.01
C GLN A 316 -7.03 -19.88 30.75
N SER A 317 -7.22 -19.29 31.92
CA SER A 317 -8.44 -19.49 32.70
C SER A 317 -9.63 -18.94 31.91
N PRO A 318 -10.70 -19.74 31.69
CA PRO A 318 -11.86 -19.27 30.95
C PRO A 318 -12.49 -18.06 31.64
N CYS A 319 -12.91 -17.10 30.82
CA CYS A 319 -13.56 -15.86 31.25
C CYS A 319 -14.76 -16.18 32.18
N LYS A 320 -14.77 -15.60 33.38
CA LYS A 320 -15.82 -15.86 34.38
C LYS A 320 -17.12 -15.11 34.10
N SER A 321 -17.04 -13.97 33.41
CA SER A 321 -18.19 -13.12 33.08
C SER A 321 -17.92 -12.39 31.78
N ILE A 322 -18.48 -12.91 30.68
CA ILE A 322 -18.30 -12.34 29.35
C ILE A 322 -19.07 -11.03 29.26
N ALA A 323 -18.33 -9.93 29.07
CA ALA A 323 -18.88 -8.62 28.81
C ALA A 323 -19.49 -8.52 27.40
N ILE A 324 -20.44 -7.60 27.21
CA ILE A 324 -21.01 -7.29 25.89
C ILE A 324 -20.65 -5.85 25.51
N ARG A 325 -19.83 -5.69 24.47
CA ARG A 325 -19.58 -4.41 23.81
C ARG A 325 -20.76 -4.10 22.91
N ARG A 326 -21.44 -2.99 23.15
CA ARG A 326 -22.70 -2.64 22.47
C ARG A 326 -22.49 -1.53 21.44
N GLU A 327 -23.33 -1.53 20.43
CA GLU A 327 -23.40 -0.44 19.45
C GLU A 327 -23.81 0.86 20.16
N TRP A 328 -23.21 2.00 19.79
CA TRP A 328 -23.42 3.29 20.46
C TRP A 328 -24.89 3.67 20.68
N ARG A 329 -25.76 3.45 19.68
CA ARG A 329 -27.18 3.79 19.75
C ARG A 329 -27.99 2.84 20.63
N ALA A 330 -27.42 1.69 21.00
CA ALA A 330 -28.04 0.74 21.93
C ALA A 330 -27.73 1.05 23.40
N LEU A 331 -26.81 1.98 23.69
CA LEU A 331 -26.53 2.44 25.05
C LEU A 331 -27.67 3.32 25.59
N THR A 332 -27.84 3.33 26.91
CA THR A 332 -28.68 4.35 27.56
C THR A 332 -27.98 5.72 27.56
N ALA A 333 -28.72 6.78 27.90
CA ALA A 333 -28.13 8.11 28.07
C ALA A 333 -27.03 8.09 29.15
N ASP A 334 -27.31 7.51 30.32
CA ASP A 334 -26.33 7.38 31.42
C ASP A 334 -25.08 6.60 31.01
N GLU A 335 -25.21 5.57 30.17
CA GLU A 335 -24.07 4.80 29.66
C GLU A 335 -23.21 5.61 28.69
N ARG A 336 -23.84 6.41 27.80
CA ARG A 336 -23.13 7.34 26.91
C ARG A 336 -22.44 8.44 27.72
N ASP A 337 -23.12 9.00 28.71
CA ASP A 337 -22.58 10.04 29.58
C ASP A 337 -21.39 9.53 30.39
N ASP A 338 -21.46 8.31 30.94
CA ASP A 338 -20.35 7.70 31.67
C ASP A 338 -19.10 7.52 30.78
N PHE A 339 -19.31 7.10 29.54
CA PHE A 339 -18.24 6.98 28.55
C PHE A 339 -17.62 8.33 28.21
N VAL A 340 -18.42 9.31 27.78
CA VAL A 340 -17.96 10.66 27.40
C VAL A 340 -17.24 11.34 28.56
N ARG A 341 -17.81 11.27 29.78
CA ARG A 341 -17.19 11.77 31.01
C ARG A 341 -15.82 11.15 31.24
N SER A 342 -15.69 9.84 31.04
CA SER A 342 -14.44 9.11 31.27
C SER A 342 -13.36 9.49 30.25
N VAL A 343 -13.72 9.67 28.97
CA VAL A 343 -12.78 10.15 27.94
C VAL A 343 -12.29 11.57 28.25
N LYS A 344 -13.21 12.48 28.62
CA LYS A 344 -12.86 13.85 29.01
C LYS A 344 -12.00 13.90 30.27
N CYS A 345 -12.24 12.99 31.21
CA CYS A 345 -11.37 12.83 32.38
C CYS A 345 -9.97 12.39 31.94
N LEU A 346 -9.84 11.41 31.05
CA LEU A 346 -8.54 10.89 30.61
C LEU A 346 -7.68 11.98 29.93
N SER A 347 -8.31 12.92 29.23
CA SER A 347 -7.64 14.10 28.65
C SER A 347 -7.25 15.17 29.67
N THR A 348 -7.35 14.89 30.97
CA THR A 348 -6.87 15.76 32.06
C THR A 348 -5.87 15.05 32.98
N VAL A 349 -5.76 13.72 32.87
CA VAL A 349 -4.86 12.93 33.72
C VAL A 349 -3.44 13.04 33.16
N PRO A 350 -2.46 13.56 33.91
CA PRO A 350 -1.09 13.71 33.41
C PRO A 350 -0.49 12.36 33.01
N SER A 351 0.17 12.31 31.84
CA SER A 351 0.91 11.13 31.40
C SER A 351 2.13 10.88 32.29
N ARG A 352 2.44 9.60 32.51
CA ARG A 352 3.72 9.16 33.08
C ARG A 352 4.70 8.66 32.03
N TRP A 353 4.24 8.49 30.79
CA TRP A 353 5.02 7.94 29.68
C TRP A 353 5.54 9.04 28.76
N THR A 354 4.68 10.00 28.39
CA THR A 354 5.05 11.13 27.54
C THR A 354 5.20 12.41 28.35
N HIS A 355 6.20 13.23 28.02
CA HIS A 355 6.38 14.55 28.64
C HIS A 355 5.34 15.54 28.13
N ASN A 356 4.78 16.35 29.05
CA ASN A 356 3.83 17.43 28.77
C ASN A 356 2.53 17.00 28.07
N GLY A 357 2.13 15.74 28.22
CA GLY A 357 0.87 15.19 27.70
C GLY A 357 0.00 14.58 28.80
N THR A 358 -1.16 14.10 28.39
CA THR A 358 -2.11 13.36 29.23
C THR A 358 -2.14 11.88 28.87
N VAL A 359 -2.75 11.06 29.71
CA VAL A 359 -2.97 9.64 29.41
C VAL A 359 -3.79 9.46 28.12
N TYR A 360 -4.64 10.43 27.75
CA TYR A 360 -5.31 10.42 26.46
C TYR A 360 -4.32 10.61 25.30
N ASP A 361 -3.40 11.58 25.41
CA ASP A 361 -2.40 11.86 24.38
C ASP A 361 -1.41 10.70 24.16
N ASP A 362 -1.23 9.84 25.17
CA ASP A 362 -0.42 8.64 25.06
C ASP A 362 -0.91 7.70 23.95
N PHE A 363 -2.22 7.63 23.69
CA PHE A 363 -2.75 6.76 22.63
C PHE A 363 -2.47 7.30 21.23
N ALA A 364 -2.52 8.62 21.04
CA ALA A 364 -2.10 9.25 19.80
C ALA A 364 -0.60 9.08 19.55
N TYR A 365 0.22 9.17 20.60
CA TYR A 365 1.65 8.90 20.50
C TYR A 365 1.97 7.41 20.25
N LEU A 366 1.27 6.49 20.93
CA LEU A 366 1.40 5.04 20.71
C LEU A 366 1.09 4.67 19.26
N HIS A 367 -0.03 5.16 18.73
CA HIS A 367 -0.44 4.91 17.35
C HIS A 367 0.55 5.52 16.34
N GLY A 368 1.00 6.75 16.59
CA GLY A 368 1.96 7.44 15.73
C GLY A 368 3.36 6.82 15.71
N SER A 369 3.83 6.29 16.85
CA SER A 369 5.19 5.77 17.02
C SER A 369 5.32 4.27 16.76
N ILE A 370 4.37 3.47 17.28
CA ILE A 370 4.37 2.02 17.19
C ILE A 370 3.35 1.53 16.16
N GLY A 371 2.14 2.09 16.16
CA GLY A 371 1.06 1.69 15.25
C GLY A 371 1.47 1.72 13.78
N LYS A 372 2.34 2.65 13.37
CA LYS A 372 2.89 2.72 12.00
C LYS A 372 3.59 1.44 11.52
N TRP A 373 4.10 0.62 12.43
CA TRP A 373 4.73 -0.66 12.10
C TRP A 373 3.73 -1.81 12.04
N CYS A 374 2.57 -1.64 12.67
CA CYS A 374 1.49 -2.63 12.71
C CYS A 374 0.50 -2.47 11.56
N HIS A 375 0.46 -1.32 10.89
CA HIS A 375 -0.29 -1.12 9.65
C HIS A 375 0.38 -1.84 8.48
N HIS A 376 -0.41 -2.19 7.48
CA HIS A 376 -0.02 -2.91 6.27
C HIS A 376 0.67 -4.24 6.58
N SER A 377 0.23 -4.87 7.68
CA SER A 377 0.85 -6.04 8.26
C SER A 377 -0.18 -6.91 8.96
N ALA A 378 0.18 -8.16 9.23
CA ALA A 378 -0.66 -9.12 9.93
C ALA A 378 -1.06 -8.63 11.32
N SER A 379 -0.18 -7.87 12.01
CA SER A 379 -0.47 -7.38 13.36
C SER A 379 -1.55 -6.30 13.45
N PHE A 380 -2.05 -5.75 12.33
CA PHE A 380 -3.04 -4.68 12.31
C PHE A 380 -4.25 -4.97 13.22
N LEU A 381 -4.99 -6.05 12.96
CA LEU A 381 -6.18 -6.42 13.75
C LEU A 381 -5.86 -6.73 15.24
N PRO A 382 -4.93 -7.65 15.58
CA PRO A 382 -4.67 -7.99 16.98
C PRO A 382 -4.05 -6.83 17.77
N TRP A 383 -3.23 -5.98 17.15
CA TRP A 383 -2.65 -4.81 17.81
C TRP A 383 -3.72 -3.78 18.18
N HIS A 384 -4.67 -3.49 17.27
CA HIS A 384 -5.75 -2.56 17.55
C HIS A 384 -6.75 -3.12 18.57
N ARG A 385 -7.08 -4.43 18.50
CA ARG A 385 -7.88 -5.10 19.53
C ARG A 385 -7.28 -4.93 20.92
N TRP A 386 -5.97 -5.16 21.04
CA TRP A 386 -5.27 -5.00 22.31
C TRP A 386 -5.17 -3.53 22.74
N THR A 387 -5.03 -2.60 21.80
CA THR A 387 -5.09 -1.16 22.07
C THR A 387 -6.42 -0.74 22.66
N LEU A 388 -7.55 -1.27 22.16
CA LEU A 388 -8.87 -1.04 22.76
C LEU A 388 -8.98 -1.62 24.18
N HIS A 389 -8.33 -2.76 24.44
CA HIS A 389 -8.27 -3.34 25.78
C HIS A 389 -7.48 -2.45 26.76
N ILE A 390 -6.30 -1.95 26.35
CA ILE A 390 -5.50 -1.00 27.13
C ILE A 390 -6.31 0.27 27.39
N TRP A 391 -6.97 0.80 26.36
CA TRP A 391 -7.77 2.01 26.48
C TRP A 391 -8.95 1.88 27.45
N GLU A 392 -9.70 0.77 27.36
CA GLU A 392 -10.77 0.47 28.32
C GLU A 392 -10.23 0.38 29.75
N ALA A 393 -9.08 -0.27 29.95
CA ALA A 393 -8.43 -0.37 31.24
C ALA A 393 -8.02 1.00 31.79
N SER A 394 -7.45 1.88 30.95
CA SER A 394 -7.08 3.25 31.34
C SER A 394 -8.30 4.09 31.75
N LEU A 395 -9.43 3.98 31.05
CA LEU A 395 -10.68 4.65 31.43
C LEU A 395 -11.20 4.17 32.80
N ARG A 396 -11.11 2.86 33.07
CA ARG A 396 -11.50 2.28 34.36
C ARG A 396 -10.58 2.75 35.49
N GLU A 397 -9.27 2.61 35.28
CA GLU A 397 -8.25 2.88 36.29
C GLU A 397 -8.21 4.35 36.69
N HIS A 398 -8.21 5.26 35.71
CA HIS A 398 -8.03 6.69 35.97
C HIS A 398 -9.34 7.45 36.17
N CYS A 399 -10.43 6.98 35.57
CA CYS A 399 -11.67 7.76 35.45
C CYS A 399 -12.92 7.03 35.94
N GLY A 400 -12.77 5.82 36.48
CA GLY A 400 -13.86 5.05 37.09
C GLY A 400 -14.95 4.63 36.10
N PHE A 401 -14.60 4.48 34.82
CA PHE A 401 -15.53 4.00 33.79
C PHE A 401 -16.12 2.64 34.17
N LYS A 402 -17.45 2.48 34.06
CA LYS A 402 -18.13 1.25 34.48
C LYS A 402 -18.51 0.35 33.31
N GLY A 403 -18.74 0.94 32.14
CA GLY A 403 -19.17 0.26 30.93
C GLY A 403 -18.06 -0.50 30.21
N HIS A 404 -18.29 -0.77 28.94
CA HIS A 404 -17.32 -1.34 27.99
C HIS A 404 -17.22 -0.44 26.77
N VAL A 405 -16.11 -0.51 26.04
CA VAL A 405 -15.93 0.31 24.82
C VAL A 405 -17.06 0.00 23.83
N PRO A 406 -17.89 0.99 23.45
CA PRO A 406 -18.90 0.81 22.44
C PRO A 406 -18.27 0.80 21.04
N TYR A 407 -19.03 0.32 20.07
CA TYR A 407 -18.65 0.40 18.66
C TYR A 407 -19.61 1.29 17.87
N TRP A 408 -19.11 1.90 16.81
CA TRP A 408 -19.92 2.66 15.86
C TRP A 408 -20.17 1.83 14.61
N ASP A 409 -21.41 1.36 14.43
CA ASP A 409 -21.78 0.57 13.26
C ASP A 409 -22.10 1.46 12.06
N TRP A 410 -21.06 1.83 11.31
CA TRP A 410 -21.17 2.62 10.07
C TRP A 410 -22.00 1.92 8.99
N THR A 411 -22.16 0.59 9.07
CA THR A 411 -22.94 -0.17 8.07
C THR A 411 -24.42 0.17 8.13
N ARG A 412 -24.87 0.82 9.20
CA ARG A 412 -26.24 1.38 9.33
C ARG A 412 -26.35 2.80 8.79
N ASP A 413 -25.22 3.49 8.67
CA ASP A 413 -25.12 4.90 8.27
C ASP A 413 -24.58 5.05 6.83
N TRP A 414 -24.33 3.93 6.13
CA TRP A 414 -23.62 3.89 4.84
C TRP A 414 -24.25 4.76 3.73
N MET A 415 -25.54 5.10 3.81
CA MET A 415 -26.20 5.98 2.84
C MET A 415 -25.90 7.46 3.08
N ASP A 416 -25.60 7.85 4.32
CA ASP A 416 -25.25 9.21 4.70
C ASP A 416 -24.51 9.22 6.04
N ILE A 417 -23.20 8.98 6.00
CA ILE A 417 -22.42 8.86 7.23
C ILE A 417 -22.29 10.19 7.98
N ALA A 418 -22.32 11.31 7.26
CA ALA A 418 -22.23 12.64 7.85
C ALA A 418 -23.51 13.01 8.62
N ALA A 419 -24.64 12.38 8.27
CA ALA A 419 -25.90 12.49 9.00
C ALA A 419 -26.05 11.47 10.13
N SER A 420 -25.02 10.66 10.42
CA SER A 420 -25.07 9.69 11.52
C SER A 420 -25.32 10.40 12.85
N SER A 421 -26.18 9.81 13.69
CA SER A 421 -26.44 10.32 15.05
C SER A 421 -25.21 10.25 15.96
N ILE A 422 -24.13 9.59 15.54
CA ILE A 422 -22.85 9.62 16.24
C ILE A 422 -22.28 11.04 16.34
N TRP A 423 -22.65 11.93 15.41
CA TRP A 423 -22.21 13.32 15.33
C TRP A 423 -23.12 14.29 16.08
N ASP A 424 -24.17 13.79 16.73
CA ASP A 424 -25.06 14.63 17.53
C ASP A 424 -24.30 15.38 18.63
N ALA A 425 -24.61 16.65 18.83
CA ALA A 425 -23.89 17.50 19.78
C ALA A 425 -24.16 17.11 21.24
N GLU A 426 -25.33 16.56 21.57
CA GLU A 426 -25.66 16.23 22.96
C GLU A 426 -25.38 14.75 23.25
N SER A 427 -25.84 13.88 22.37
CA SER A 427 -25.85 12.42 22.55
C SER A 427 -24.77 11.69 21.76
N GLY A 428 -23.88 12.43 21.08
CA GLY A 428 -22.80 11.91 20.23
C GLY A 428 -21.44 12.52 20.54
N PHE A 429 -20.65 12.75 19.50
CA PHE A 429 -19.23 13.14 19.56
C PHE A 429 -18.98 14.57 19.04
N GLY A 430 -20.04 15.35 18.81
CA GLY A 430 -19.97 16.63 18.09
C GLY A 430 -19.78 16.42 16.59
N GLY A 431 -20.07 17.45 15.80
CA GLY A 431 -20.12 17.39 14.34
C GLY A 431 -18.77 17.63 13.67
N ASN A 432 -18.86 18.29 12.52
CA ASN A 432 -17.71 18.72 11.72
C ASN A 432 -17.01 19.94 12.34
N GLY A 433 -15.82 20.29 11.85
CA GLY A 433 -15.20 21.58 12.16
C GLY A 433 -15.99 22.75 11.56
N ASP A 434 -15.85 23.94 12.15
CA ASP A 434 -16.44 25.19 11.61
C ASP A 434 -15.95 25.43 10.17
N PRO A 435 -16.83 25.40 9.15
CA PRO A 435 -16.43 25.60 7.75
C PRO A 435 -15.92 27.00 7.45
N THR A 436 -16.15 27.97 8.35
CA THR A 436 -15.63 29.34 8.25
C THR A 436 -14.37 29.58 9.08
N GLY A 437 -14.00 28.58 9.89
CA GLY A 437 -12.87 28.64 10.81
C GLY A 437 -11.52 28.54 10.11
N GLN A 438 -10.46 28.91 10.83
CA GLN A 438 -9.10 28.73 10.36
C GLN A 438 -8.73 27.23 10.36
N VAL A 439 -8.14 26.77 9.26
CA VAL A 439 -7.59 25.41 9.17
C VAL A 439 -6.52 25.21 10.24
N THR A 440 -6.65 24.15 11.04
CA THR A 440 -5.72 23.83 12.14
C THR A 440 -4.74 22.73 11.74
N VAL A 441 -5.23 21.51 11.54
CA VAL A 441 -4.45 20.35 11.10
C VAL A 441 -5.25 19.50 10.13
N GLY A 442 -4.58 18.76 9.24
CA GLY A 442 -5.21 17.77 8.34
C GLY A 442 -6.33 18.32 7.45
N ASN A 443 -6.22 19.59 7.02
CA ASN A 443 -7.25 20.32 6.27
C ASN A 443 -8.61 20.39 6.99
N GLY A 444 -8.65 20.18 8.31
CA GLY A 444 -9.81 20.37 9.15
C GLY A 444 -9.75 21.70 9.91
N THR A 445 -10.88 22.04 10.52
CA THR A 445 -11.06 23.21 11.38
C THR A 445 -11.56 22.76 12.75
N CYS A 446 -11.59 23.68 13.73
CA CYS A 446 -12.01 23.33 15.09
C CYS A 446 -13.45 22.82 15.14
N VAL A 447 -13.65 21.71 15.84
CA VAL A 447 -14.98 21.27 16.27
C VAL A 447 -15.47 22.24 17.35
N GLU A 448 -16.64 22.84 17.14
CA GLU A 448 -17.20 23.86 18.03
C GLU A 448 -18.37 23.37 18.87
N ASP A 449 -18.92 22.19 18.55
CA ASP A 449 -20.09 21.63 19.22
C ASP A 449 -19.79 20.28 19.92
N GLY A 450 -20.73 19.93 20.78
CA GLY A 450 -20.74 18.70 21.54
C GLY A 450 -19.64 18.51 22.58
N PRO A 451 -19.52 17.29 23.14
CA PRO A 451 -18.81 17.10 24.39
C PRO A 451 -17.29 17.32 24.30
N PHE A 452 -16.74 17.26 23.08
CA PHE A 452 -15.30 17.31 22.78
C PHE A 452 -14.84 18.61 22.10
N ALA A 453 -15.70 19.64 21.94
CA ALA A 453 -15.29 20.94 21.38
C ALA A 453 -14.09 21.60 22.11
N ASN A 454 -13.95 21.31 23.41
CA ASN A 454 -12.86 21.81 24.24
C ASN A 454 -11.66 20.86 24.35
N LEU A 455 -11.65 19.73 23.62
CA LEU A 455 -10.51 18.84 23.57
C LEU A 455 -9.33 19.55 22.89
N ARG A 456 -8.12 19.38 23.45
CA ARG A 456 -6.91 20.04 22.97
C ARG A 456 -5.78 19.03 22.75
N PRO A 457 -5.77 18.29 21.63
CA PRO A 457 -4.66 17.40 21.31
C PRO A 457 -3.35 18.19 21.19
N ILE A 458 -2.24 17.57 21.60
CA ILE A 458 -0.91 18.22 21.65
C ILE A 458 0.02 17.80 20.52
N ARG A 459 -0.41 16.93 19.61
CA ARG A 459 0.44 16.39 18.54
C ARG A 459 -0.33 16.16 17.25
N TYR A 460 0.34 16.33 16.12
CA TYR A 460 -0.18 15.94 14.81
C TYR A 460 0.97 15.38 13.97
N ASN A 461 0.76 14.22 13.35
CA ASN A 461 1.77 13.54 12.51
C ASN A 461 3.15 13.42 13.20
N ASN A 462 3.15 12.99 14.47
CA ASN A 462 4.32 12.87 15.34
C ASN A 462 5.09 14.17 15.69
N THR A 463 4.55 15.34 15.34
CA THR A 463 5.09 16.65 15.75
C THR A 463 4.33 17.19 16.94
N TYR A 464 5.00 17.88 17.88
CA TYR A 464 4.32 18.57 18.98
C TYR A 464 3.65 19.84 18.45
N VAL A 465 2.33 19.86 18.47
CA VAL A 465 1.49 20.98 18.05
C VAL A 465 0.20 20.94 18.85
N ALA A 466 0.02 21.88 19.77
CA ALA A 466 -1.23 22.04 20.49
C ALA A 466 -2.28 22.69 19.58
N HIS A 467 -3.45 22.08 19.49
CA HIS A 467 -4.56 22.54 18.66
C HIS A 467 -5.90 22.12 19.27
N CYS A 468 -7.02 22.65 18.75
CA CYS A 468 -8.35 22.11 19.02
C CYS A 468 -8.52 20.76 18.31
N LEU A 469 -9.45 19.91 18.78
CA LEU A 469 -9.90 18.77 17.97
C LEU A 469 -10.34 19.27 16.59
N SER A 470 -9.69 18.75 15.56
CA SER A 470 -9.89 19.18 14.18
C SER A 470 -10.65 18.12 13.38
N ARG A 471 -11.71 18.54 12.69
CA ARG A 471 -12.45 17.72 11.72
C ARG A 471 -12.70 18.51 10.45
N GLY A 472 -12.81 17.80 9.33
CA GLY A 472 -13.04 18.38 8.01
C GLY A 472 -13.71 17.34 7.13
N PHE A 473 -15.01 17.11 7.37
CA PHE A 473 -15.78 16.10 6.65
C PHE A 473 -15.69 16.38 5.15
N ALA A 474 -15.39 15.35 4.39
CA ALA A 474 -15.40 15.46 2.93
C ALA A 474 -16.80 15.85 2.44
N ASP A 475 -16.89 16.45 1.25
CA ASP A 475 -18.19 16.75 0.64
C ASP A 475 -19.04 15.47 0.46
N LYS A 476 -20.37 15.64 0.41
CA LYS A 476 -21.30 14.49 0.31
C LYS A 476 -20.98 13.56 -0.88
N PRO A 477 -20.74 14.06 -2.11
CA PRO A 477 -20.32 13.19 -3.22
C PRO A 477 -19.05 12.37 -2.92
N THR A 478 -18.07 12.98 -2.25
CA THR A 478 -16.82 12.33 -1.84
C THR A 478 -17.07 11.31 -0.74
N LEU A 479 -17.89 11.61 0.26
CA LEU A 479 -18.29 10.67 1.29
C LEU A 479 -19.05 9.47 0.72
N ASP A 480 -20.01 9.69 -0.19
CA ASP A 480 -20.75 8.62 -0.86
C ASP A 480 -19.80 7.70 -1.66
N ARG A 481 -18.79 8.29 -2.30
CA ARG A 481 -17.74 7.56 -3.02
C ARG A 481 -16.81 6.78 -2.08
N LEU A 482 -16.34 7.43 -1.02
CA LEU A 482 -15.36 6.87 -0.09
C LEU A 482 -15.97 5.78 0.78
N LEU A 483 -17.17 6.02 1.30
CA LEU A 483 -17.77 5.24 2.38
C LEU A 483 -19.04 4.53 1.95
N GLY A 484 -19.93 5.18 1.20
CA GLY A 484 -21.21 4.57 0.83
C GLY A 484 -21.07 3.31 -0.03
N LYS A 485 -20.06 3.26 -0.91
CA LYS A 485 -19.74 2.04 -1.66
C LYS A 485 -19.00 0.97 -0.84
N ARG A 486 -18.32 1.37 0.24
CA ARG A 486 -17.45 0.46 1.01
C ARG A 486 -18.14 -0.13 2.24
N PHE A 487 -19.04 0.61 2.88
CA PHE A 487 -19.74 0.21 4.10
C PHE A 487 -21.13 -0.40 3.87
N ASN A 488 -21.61 -0.45 2.63
CA ASN A 488 -22.90 -1.06 2.35
C ASN A 488 -22.91 -2.58 2.65
N PRO A 489 -24.09 -3.16 2.94
CA PRO A 489 -24.20 -4.58 3.30
C PRO A 489 -23.63 -5.56 2.27
N ARG A 490 -23.65 -5.21 0.97
CA ARG A 490 -23.07 -6.07 -0.08
C ARG A 490 -21.56 -6.14 0.05
N SER A 491 -20.91 -5.00 0.25
CA SER A 491 -19.46 -4.90 0.46
C SER A 491 -19.03 -5.68 1.70
N ILE A 492 -19.71 -5.46 2.83
CA ILE A 492 -19.46 -6.23 4.07
C ILE A 492 -19.65 -7.72 3.84
N GLY A 493 -20.72 -8.13 3.15
CA GLY A 493 -20.94 -9.52 2.79
C GLY A 493 -19.85 -10.14 1.91
N HIS A 494 -19.14 -9.35 1.09
CA HIS A 494 -17.99 -9.84 0.34
C HIS A 494 -16.78 -10.07 1.26
N ILE A 495 -16.47 -9.11 2.14
CA ILE A 495 -15.36 -9.21 3.10
C ILE A 495 -15.55 -10.41 4.05
N MET A 496 -16.77 -10.61 4.55
CA MET A 496 -17.08 -11.72 5.46
C MET A 496 -16.91 -13.11 4.83
N ARG A 497 -16.79 -13.22 3.50
CA ARG A 497 -16.56 -14.49 2.77
C ARG A 497 -15.10 -14.70 2.39
N VAL A 498 -14.21 -13.77 2.71
CA VAL A 498 -12.77 -13.96 2.49
C VAL A 498 -12.29 -15.07 3.43
N ASP A 499 -11.59 -16.07 2.90
CA ASP A 499 -11.22 -17.26 3.66
C ASP A 499 -9.88 -17.13 4.38
N ASP A 500 -8.90 -16.51 3.75
CA ASP A 500 -7.55 -16.34 4.30
C ASP A 500 -7.44 -15.08 5.18
N TYR A 501 -6.70 -15.17 6.28
CA TYR A 501 -6.52 -14.06 7.22
C TYR A 501 -5.80 -12.87 6.59
N LYS A 502 -4.76 -13.08 5.77
CA LYS A 502 -3.98 -12.00 5.16
C LYS A 502 -4.87 -11.15 4.27
N ASP A 503 -5.67 -11.82 3.43
CA ASP A 503 -6.62 -11.16 2.52
C ASP A 503 -7.77 -10.49 3.30
N PHE A 504 -8.29 -11.14 4.35
CA PHE A 504 -9.33 -10.56 5.20
C PHE A 504 -8.84 -9.30 5.93
N ASN A 505 -7.66 -9.40 6.56
CA ASN A 505 -7.00 -8.28 7.23
C ASN A 505 -6.73 -7.13 6.25
N TRP A 506 -6.30 -7.43 5.03
CA TRP A 506 -6.12 -6.45 3.97
C TRP A 506 -7.42 -5.75 3.60
N GLU A 507 -8.53 -6.48 3.40
CA GLU A 507 -9.83 -5.88 3.12
C GLU A 507 -10.32 -5.00 4.28
N VAL A 508 -10.17 -5.45 5.53
CA VAL A 508 -10.57 -4.64 6.69
C VAL A 508 -9.72 -3.37 6.79
N GLU A 509 -8.40 -3.46 6.60
CA GLU A 509 -7.50 -2.30 6.70
C GLU A 509 -7.67 -1.34 5.49
N PHE A 510 -7.51 -1.83 4.27
CA PHE A 510 -7.49 -0.97 3.09
C PHE A 510 -8.86 -0.54 2.62
N HIS A 511 -9.86 -1.41 2.74
CA HIS A 511 -11.19 -1.09 2.24
C HIS A 511 -12.07 -0.42 3.29
N LEU A 512 -12.02 -0.85 4.55
CA LEU A 512 -12.89 -0.29 5.58
C LEU A 512 -12.21 0.82 6.38
N HIS A 513 -11.07 0.51 7.01
CA HIS A 513 -10.35 1.44 7.89
C HIS A 513 -9.83 2.67 7.14
N ASN A 514 -9.06 2.48 6.07
CA ASN A 514 -8.39 3.58 5.38
C ASN A 514 -9.36 4.60 4.77
N ALA A 515 -10.60 4.19 4.49
CA ALA A 515 -11.61 5.06 3.92
C ALA A 515 -12.09 6.14 4.90
N MET A 516 -12.00 5.88 6.22
CA MET A 516 -12.46 6.81 7.25
C MET A 516 -11.53 8.03 7.42
N HIS A 517 -10.22 7.85 7.22
CA HIS A 517 -9.23 8.93 7.31
C HIS A 517 -9.56 10.15 6.46
N PRO A 518 -9.69 10.05 5.12
CA PRO A 518 -10.05 11.18 4.29
C PRO A 518 -11.52 11.61 4.45
N ALA A 519 -12.38 10.76 5.02
CA ALA A 519 -13.80 11.07 5.19
C ALA A 519 -14.06 12.00 6.37
N ILE A 520 -13.42 11.76 7.53
CA ILE A 520 -13.55 12.63 8.72
C ILE A 520 -12.63 13.86 8.60
N GLY A 521 -11.45 13.71 7.98
CA GLY A 521 -10.52 14.83 7.86
C GLY A 521 -9.81 15.18 9.17
N GLY A 522 -9.11 16.32 9.19
CA GLY A 522 -8.53 16.88 10.41
C GLY A 522 -7.53 15.95 11.11
N ASP A 523 -7.69 15.79 12.42
CA ASP A 523 -6.90 14.87 13.26
C ASP A 523 -6.94 13.43 12.75
N PHE A 524 -8.11 13.00 12.26
CA PHE A 524 -8.33 11.64 11.81
C PHE A 524 -7.51 11.27 10.57
N ARG A 525 -6.91 12.22 9.84
CA ARG A 525 -6.11 11.91 8.64
C ARG A 525 -4.71 11.38 8.90
N ALA A 526 -4.16 11.64 10.08
CA ALA A 526 -2.75 11.33 10.37
C ALA A 526 -2.60 10.03 11.16
N MET A 527 -1.36 9.57 11.30
CA MET A 527 -1.02 8.47 12.23
C MET A 527 -1.28 8.84 13.70
N THR A 528 -1.67 10.07 14.01
CA THR A 528 -2.16 10.49 15.33
C THR A 528 -3.69 10.48 15.41
N ALA A 529 -4.40 9.75 14.54
CA ALA A 529 -5.87 9.73 14.46
C ALA A 529 -6.58 9.44 15.80
N ALA A 530 -5.93 8.78 16.75
CA ALA A 530 -6.44 8.60 18.11
C ALA A 530 -6.62 9.90 18.93
N ASN A 531 -6.18 11.05 18.40
CA ASN A 531 -6.54 12.40 18.88
C ASN A 531 -8.05 12.66 18.81
N ASP A 532 -8.76 12.01 17.90
CA ASP A 532 -10.22 12.09 17.81
C ASP A 532 -10.83 10.90 18.57
N PRO A 533 -11.68 11.12 19.59
CA PRO A 533 -12.30 10.04 20.36
C PRO A 533 -13.10 9.04 19.51
N ILE A 534 -13.57 9.42 18.31
CA ILE A 534 -14.28 8.50 17.43
C ILE A 534 -13.39 7.36 16.90
N PHE A 535 -12.06 7.51 16.98
CA PHE A 535 -11.07 6.49 16.61
C PHE A 535 -11.33 5.17 17.33
N PHE A 536 -11.60 5.22 18.64
CA PHE A 536 -11.79 4.01 19.45
C PHE A 536 -13.08 3.27 19.08
N LEU A 537 -14.17 4.00 18.79
CA LEU A 537 -15.41 3.39 18.33
C LEU A 537 -15.28 2.84 16.90
N HIS A 538 -14.46 3.51 16.08
CA HIS A 538 -14.17 3.03 14.74
C HIS A 538 -13.41 1.68 14.81
N HIS A 539 -12.31 1.63 15.55
CA HIS A 539 -11.57 0.38 15.71
C HIS A 539 -12.35 -0.71 16.45
N ALA A 540 -13.27 -0.35 17.36
CA ALA A 540 -14.17 -1.34 17.98
C ALA A 540 -15.13 -1.98 16.97
N GLN A 541 -15.57 -1.27 15.94
CA GLN A 541 -16.38 -1.86 14.87
C GLN A 541 -15.54 -2.70 13.89
N LEU A 542 -14.28 -2.33 13.61
CA LEU A 542 -13.37 -3.21 12.86
C LEU A 542 -13.13 -4.51 13.64
N ASP A 543 -12.94 -4.39 14.96
CA ASP A 543 -12.80 -5.53 15.85
C ASP A 543 -14.05 -6.41 15.90
N HIS A 544 -15.24 -5.81 15.88
CA HIS A 544 -16.51 -6.51 15.78
C HIS A 544 -16.62 -7.30 14.46
N ILE A 545 -16.23 -6.71 13.32
CA ILE A 545 -16.20 -7.39 12.02
C ILE A 545 -15.23 -8.58 12.04
N TRP A 546 -14.04 -8.40 12.62
CA TRP A 546 -13.08 -9.50 12.76
C TRP A 546 -13.59 -10.60 13.70
N TRP A 547 -14.17 -10.23 14.84
CA TRP A 547 -14.81 -11.18 15.74
C TRP A 547 -15.90 -11.99 15.02
N GLN A 548 -16.80 -11.35 14.26
CA GLN A 548 -17.83 -12.04 13.48
C GLN A 548 -17.22 -13.02 12.47
N TRP A 549 -16.11 -12.64 11.83
CA TRP A 549 -15.41 -13.48 10.85
C TRP A 549 -14.81 -14.72 11.52
N GLN A 550 -14.22 -14.55 12.71
CA GLN A 550 -13.73 -15.66 13.54
C GLN A 550 -14.88 -16.59 13.96
N GLN A 551 -16.02 -16.04 14.37
CA GLN A 551 -17.18 -16.83 14.83
C GLN A 551 -17.83 -17.68 13.73
N GLN A 552 -17.64 -17.37 12.45
CA GLN A 552 -18.17 -18.21 11.37
C GLN A 552 -17.50 -19.58 11.29
N GLN A 553 -16.21 -19.67 11.63
CA GLN A 553 -15.44 -20.92 11.65
C GLN A 553 -14.39 -20.87 12.77
N PRO A 554 -14.79 -20.96 14.05
CA PRO A 554 -13.88 -20.73 15.18
C PRO A 554 -12.67 -21.68 15.19
N GLU A 555 -12.88 -22.94 14.80
CA GLU A 555 -11.84 -23.97 14.79
C GLU A 555 -10.62 -23.61 13.91
N SER A 556 -10.84 -22.93 12.79
CA SER A 556 -9.78 -22.51 11.87
C SER A 556 -9.41 -21.04 12.03
N ARG A 557 -10.38 -20.16 12.28
CA ARG A 557 -10.19 -18.71 12.23
C ARG A 557 -9.78 -18.06 13.55
N LEU A 558 -9.98 -18.71 14.70
CA LEU A 558 -9.43 -18.20 15.97
C LEU A 558 -7.90 -18.21 15.97
N GLY A 559 -7.28 -19.22 15.37
CA GLY A 559 -5.82 -19.32 15.25
C GLY A 559 -5.25 -18.71 13.96
N ALA A 560 -6.08 -18.16 13.08
CA ALA A 560 -5.63 -17.70 11.77
C ALA A 560 -4.83 -16.39 11.91
N TYR A 561 -3.56 -16.45 11.55
CA TYR A 561 -2.63 -15.33 11.56
C TYR A 561 -1.54 -15.58 10.50
N SER A 562 -1.55 -14.81 9.42
CA SER A 562 -0.69 -15.01 8.24
C SER A 562 -0.25 -13.69 7.62
N GLY A 563 0.84 -13.73 6.85
CA GLY A 563 1.46 -12.56 6.23
C GLY A 563 2.65 -12.05 7.01
N ARG A 564 3.02 -10.78 6.80
CA ARG A 564 4.17 -10.16 7.47
C ARG A 564 3.75 -9.66 8.85
N HIS A 565 4.40 -10.08 9.94
CA HIS A 565 4.02 -9.68 11.31
C HIS A 565 3.93 -8.16 11.50
N MET A 566 5.00 -7.44 11.16
CA MET A 566 5.08 -5.97 11.10
C MET A 566 5.55 -5.53 9.73
N VAL A 567 5.27 -4.29 9.31
CA VAL A 567 5.64 -3.80 7.97
C VAL A 567 7.14 -3.97 7.65
N ASN A 568 8.02 -3.95 8.65
CA ASN A 568 9.47 -4.11 8.50
C ASN A 568 9.98 -5.55 8.69
N SER A 569 9.13 -6.53 8.96
CA SER A 569 9.58 -7.93 9.07
C SER A 569 10.10 -8.44 7.71
N THR A 570 11.16 -9.23 7.75
CA THR A 570 11.89 -9.70 6.56
C THR A 570 11.24 -10.92 5.88
N ASP A 571 10.34 -11.62 6.57
CA ASP A 571 9.62 -12.77 6.04
C ASP A 571 8.09 -12.61 6.20
N GLU A 572 7.33 -13.42 5.47
CA GLU A 572 5.86 -13.45 5.52
C GLU A 572 5.32 -14.58 6.42
N ASN A 573 6.13 -15.09 7.36
CA ASN A 573 5.77 -16.20 8.23
C ASN A 573 5.36 -15.71 9.62
N ALA A 574 4.32 -14.88 9.66
CA ALA A 574 3.70 -14.48 10.91
C ALA A 574 3.32 -15.69 11.77
N SER A 575 3.57 -15.55 13.08
CA SER A 575 3.35 -16.57 14.09
C SER A 575 2.54 -16.01 15.25
N LEU A 576 1.70 -16.85 15.86
CA LEU A 576 0.99 -16.50 17.09
C LEU A 576 1.95 -16.19 18.26
N GLN A 577 3.21 -16.64 18.21
CA GLN A 577 4.24 -16.30 19.20
C GLN A 577 4.90 -14.94 18.97
N ASP A 578 4.66 -14.30 17.83
CA ASP A 578 5.18 -12.96 17.57
C ASP A 578 4.66 -11.95 18.60
N VAL A 579 5.41 -10.87 18.82
CA VAL A 579 5.19 -9.95 19.94
C VAL A 579 4.57 -8.64 19.47
N LEU A 580 3.39 -8.34 19.98
CA LEU A 580 2.75 -7.03 19.86
C LEU A 580 3.47 -6.03 20.77
N MET A 581 4.06 -5.00 20.16
CA MET A 581 4.84 -3.98 20.85
C MET A 581 3.97 -2.80 21.27
N PHE A 582 4.25 -2.20 22.44
CA PHE A 582 3.55 -1.02 22.96
C PHE A 582 4.49 0.10 23.43
N GLY A 583 5.75 0.07 23.01
CA GLY A 583 6.70 1.17 23.19
C GLY A 583 7.01 1.53 24.65
N GLY A 584 6.70 0.64 25.60
CA GLY A 584 6.86 0.89 27.04
C GLY A 584 5.67 1.56 27.72
N LEU A 585 4.57 1.85 27.02
CA LEU A 585 3.33 2.29 27.66
C LEU A 585 2.76 1.18 28.57
N VAL A 586 2.75 -0.05 28.05
CA VAL A 586 2.42 -1.28 28.78
C VAL A 586 3.38 -2.40 28.37
N GLU A 587 3.27 -3.55 29.05
CA GLU A 587 4.00 -4.76 28.69
C GLU A 587 3.61 -5.25 27.28
N ASN A 588 4.63 -5.64 26.49
CA ASN A 588 4.42 -6.28 25.20
C ASN A 588 3.79 -7.67 25.40
N VAL A 589 2.89 -8.07 24.49
CA VAL A 589 2.22 -9.38 24.59
C VAL A 589 2.36 -10.16 23.31
N PRO A 590 2.47 -11.49 23.37
CA PRO A 590 2.43 -12.30 22.17
C PRO A 590 1.03 -12.29 21.52
N VAL A 591 0.98 -12.43 20.19
CA VAL A 591 -0.24 -12.31 19.38
C VAL A 591 -1.38 -13.20 19.87
N TRP A 592 -1.08 -14.43 20.33
CA TRP A 592 -2.10 -15.36 20.84
C TRP A 592 -2.96 -14.80 21.97
N HIS A 593 -2.50 -13.78 22.71
CA HIS A 593 -3.35 -13.10 23.72
C HIS A 593 -4.51 -12.29 23.10
N ALA A 594 -4.35 -11.80 21.88
CA ALA A 594 -5.35 -10.96 21.21
C ALA A 594 -6.30 -11.76 20.30
N MET A 595 -6.06 -13.05 20.09
CA MET A 595 -6.81 -13.80 19.09
C MET A 595 -8.23 -14.17 19.52
N ASP A 596 -8.45 -14.44 20.81
CA ASP A 596 -9.72 -14.88 21.37
C ASP A 596 -10.24 -13.86 22.38
N THR A 597 -11.39 -13.24 22.08
CA THR A 597 -11.98 -12.20 22.94
C THR A 597 -12.60 -12.76 24.22
N GLU A 598 -12.83 -14.08 24.29
CA GLU A 598 -13.46 -14.76 25.43
C GLU A 598 -12.44 -15.50 26.31
N ASN A 599 -11.13 -15.27 26.10
CA ASN A 599 -10.07 -15.97 26.80
C ASN A 599 -8.94 -15.06 27.33
N GLY A 600 -8.28 -15.52 28.38
CA GLY A 600 -7.11 -14.87 28.96
C GLY A 600 -7.40 -13.54 29.63
N LYS A 601 -6.73 -12.49 29.16
CA LYS A 601 -6.92 -11.12 29.66
C LYS A 601 -8.09 -10.41 28.97
N LEU A 602 -8.58 -10.95 27.84
CA LEU A 602 -9.82 -10.51 27.21
C LEU A 602 -10.99 -11.31 27.80
N CYS A 603 -12.18 -10.70 27.81
CA CYS A 603 -13.36 -11.29 28.44
C CYS A 603 -14.63 -10.59 27.93
N TYR A 604 -14.81 -10.53 26.60
CA TYR A 604 -15.94 -9.84 25.96
C TYR A 604 -16.39 -10.49 24.65
N ARG A 605 -17.61 -10.14 24.23
CA ARG A 605 -18.19 -10.36 22.90
C ARG A 605 -18.96 -9.10 22.45
N TYR A 606 -19.51 -9.13 21.24
CA TYR A 606 -20.29 -8.04 20.66
C TYR A 606 -21.79 -8.32 20.64
#